data_AF-A0A2A5M9R1-F1
#
_entry.id   AF-A0A2A5M9R1-F1
#
_cell.length_a   1.000
_cell.length_b   1.000
_cell.length_c   1.000
_cell.angle_alpha   90.00
_cell.angle_beta   90.00
_cell.angle_gamma   90.00
#
_symmetry.space_group_name_H-M   'P 1'
#
loop_
_entity.id
_entity.type
_entity.pdbx_description
1 polymer ?
#
loop_
_entity_poly.entity_id
_entity_poly.type
_entity_poly.pdbx_seq_one_letter_code
_entity_poly.pdbx_strand_id
1 'polypeptide(L)'
;HIDIFGAQLIRTATLSPKRSDFRQFCDDNAVGILVVALENQAEVVDCQDFNKLYEVPISKPTSVQVPFYSRIGGYKSNFFDFNSQEIGNYYRYYDALINLPKVQ
;
A
#
# COMPACT_ATOMS: atom_id res chain seq x y z
N HIS A 1 10.04 3.33 -5.80
CA HIS A 1 8.84 3.23 -6.68
C HIS A 1 7.96 2.10 -6.17
N ILE A 2 6.63 2.21 -6.30
CA ILE A 2 5.69 1.23 -5.72
C ILE A 2 5.86 -0.18 -6.31
N ASP A 3 6.23 -0.30 -7.58
CA ASP A 3 6.56 -1.60 -8.21
C ASP A 3 7.74 -2.31 -7.52
N ILE A 4 8.71 -1.57 -6.96
CA ILE A 4 9.84 -2.15 -6.21
C ILE A 4 9.32 -2.74 -4.89
N PHE A 5 8.43 -2.01 -4.21
CA PHE A 5 7.77 -2.50 -3.01
C PHE A 5 6.93 -3.74 -3.32
N GLY A 6 6.16 -3.73 -4.42
CA GLY A 6 5.42 -4.89 -4.89
C GLY A 6 6.31 -6.11 -5.17
N ALA A 7 7.48 -5.91 -5.77
CA ALA A 7 8.44 -6.99 -6.02
C ALA A 7 9.01 -7.58 -4.71
N GLN A 8 9.26 -6.73 -3.71
CA GLN A 8 9.68 -7.16 -2.37
C GLN A 8 8.59 -7.99 -1.68
N LEU A 9 7.34 -7.53 -1.71
CA LEU A 9 6.21 -8.26 -1.11
C LEU A 9 5.97 -9.62 -1.76
N ILE A 10 6.12 -9.72 -3.09
CA ILE A 10 6.08 -11.01 -3.80
C ILE A 10 7.19 -11.93 -3.30
N ARG A 11 8.42 -11.42 -3.16
CA ARG A 11 9.58 -12.21 -2.70
C ARG A 11 9.37 -12.76 -1.29
N THR A 12 8.69 -12.01 -0.43
CA THR A 12 8.41 -12.39 0.97
C THR A 12 7.05 -13.07 1.16
N ALA A 13 6.35 -13.40 0.07
CA ALA A 13 5.01 -13.99 0.11
C ALA A 13 4.03 -13.19 1.00
N THR A 14 4.14 -11.86 1.00
CA THR A 14 3.32 -10.95 1.82
C THR A 14 2.21 -10.34 0.96
N LEU A 15 0.94 -10.63 1.29
CA LEU A 15 -0.22 -10.14 0.53
C LEU A 15 -0.79 -8.80 1.05
N SER A 16 -0.65 -8.55 2.34
CA SER A 16 -1.19 -7.37 3.02
C SER A 16 -0.10 -6.73 3.87
N PRO A 17 0.60 -5.71 3.34
CA PRO A 17 1.76 -5.12 4.01
C PRO A 17 1.36 -4.39 5.29
N LYS A 18 2.00 -4.73 6.40
CA LYS A 18 1.88 -4.06 7.69
C LYS A 18 2.80 -2.82 7.72
N ARG A 19 2.61 -1.93 8.70
CA ARG A 19 3.50 -0.78 8.91
C ARG A 19 4.98 -1.15 9.00
N SER A 20 5.30 -2.32 9.57
CA SER A 20 6.68 -2.84 9.63
C SER A 20 7.27 -3.10 8.24
N ASP A 21 6.47 -3.60 7.29
CA ASP A 21 6.94 -3.90 5.94
C ASP A 21 7.24 -2.61 5.18
N PHE A 22 6.42 -1.58 5.39
CA PHE A 22 6.70 -0.24 4.88
C PHE A 22 7.95 0.35 5.50
N ARG A 23 8.10 0.34 6.84
CA ARG A 23 9.31 0.86 7.51
C ARG A 23 10.58 0.20 6.98
N GLN A 24 10.58 -1.13 6.87
CA GLN A 24 11.72 -1.84 6.31
C GLN A 24 12.01 -1.39 4.88
N PHE A 25 10.97 -1.24 4.04
CA PHE A 25 11.14 -0.70 2.70
C PHE A 25 11.67 0.74 2.70
N CYS A 26 11.21 1.58 3.62
CA CYS A 26 11.68 2.95 3.80
C CYS A 26 13.18 2.99 4.14
N ASP A 27 13.60 2.13 5.06
CA ASP A 27 15.01 1.99 5.47
C ASP A 27 15.88 1.48 4.33
N ASP A 28 15.45 0.41 3.66
CA ASP A 28 16.20 -0.25 2.58
C ASP A 28 16.36 0.63 1.34
N ASN A 29 15.43 1.56 1.10
CA ASN A 29 15.35 2.35 -0.12
C ASN A 29 15.46 3.87 0.12
N ALA A 30 15.79 4.30 1.35
CA ALA A 30 15.88 5.70 1.75
C ALA A 30 14.63 6.54 1.37
N VAL A 31 13.43 5.99 1.62
CA VAL A 31 12.16 6.66 1.33
C VAL A 31 11.70 7.45 2.56
N GLY A 32 11.48 8.76 2.40
CA GLY A 32 10.99 9.63 3.48
C GLY A 32 9.49 9.82 3.52
N ILE A 33 8.80 9.69 2.37
CA ILE A 33 7.39 10.05 2.23
C ILE A 33 6.64 8.92 1.51
N LEU A 34 5.47 8.56 2.05
CA LEU A 34 4.50 7.71 1.38
C LEU A 34 3.30 8.55 0.94
N VAL A 35 2.85 8.32 -0.30
CA VAL A 35 1.61 8.89 -0.82
C VAL A 35 0.62 7.76 -1.00
N VAL A 36 -0.46 7.78 -0.22
CA VAL A 36 -1.46 6.73 -0.18
C VAL A 36 -2.76 7.26 -0.77
N ALA A 37 -3.18 6.72 -1.91
CA ALA A 37 -4.46 7.05 -2.51
C ALA A 37 -5.59 6.29 -1.79
N LEU A 38 -6.50 7.04 -1.20
CA LEU A 38 -7.78 6.59 -0.65
C LEU A 38 -8.91 6.88 -1.66
N GLU A 39 -10.16 6.66 -1.26
CA GLU A 39 -11.31 6.71 -2.18
C GLU A 39 -11.51 8.09 -2.85
N ASN A 40 -11.29 9.17 -2.10
CA ASN A 40 -11.53 10.56 -2.50
C ASN A 40 -10.41 11.52 -2.10
N GLN A 41 -9.34 11.01 -1.51
CA GLN A 41 -8.18 11.80 -1.07
C GLN A 41 -6.91 10.99 -1.18
N ALA A 42 -5.78 11.67 -1.34
CA ALA A 42 -4.46 11.12 -1.14
C ALA A 42 -3.91 11.64 0.19
N GLU A 43 -3.42 10.72 1.02
CA GLU A 43 -2.73 11.08 2.26
C GLU A 43 -1.24 11.02 2.04
N VAL A 44 -0.56 12.11 2.41
CA VAL A 44 0.90 12.16 2.42
C VAL A 44 1.36 11.96 3.84
N VAL A 45 2.09 10.88 4.07
CA VAL A 45 2.51 10.46 5.41
C VAL A 45 4.01 10.27 5.49
N ASP A 46 4.56 10.48 6.68
CA ASP A 46 5.93 10.10 7.00
C ASP A 46 6.10 8.57 6.88
N CYS A 47 7.14 8.13 6.18
CA CYS A 47 7.35 6.72 5.86
C CYS A 47 7.64 5.87 7.11
N GLN A 48 8.25 6.46 8.13
CA GLN A 48 8.69 5.74 9.32
C GLN A 48 7.56 5.56 10.33
N ASP A 49 6.82 6.62 10.60
CA ASP A 49 5.84 6.61 11.68
C ASP A 49 4.38 6.81 11.25
N PHE A 50 4.14 6.95 9.95
CA PHE A 50 2.82 7.14 9.33
C PHE A 50 2.11 8.40 9.81
N ASN A 51 2.83 9.39 10.37
CA ASN A 51 2.24 10.70 10.65
C ASN A 51 1.73 11.32 9.37
N LYS A 52 0.46 11.71 9.38
CA LYS A 52 -0.11 12.53 8.31
C LYS A 52 0.58 13.88 8.28
N LEU A 53 1.20 14.19 7.14
CA LEU A 53 1.84 15.48 6.88
C LEU A 53 0.84 16.44 6.27
N TYR A 54 0.06 15.98 5.29
CA TYR A 54 -1.07 16.69 4.69
C TYR A 54 -1.92 15.76 3.83
N GLU A 55 -3.08 16.25 3.40
CA GLU A 55 -4.01 15.54 2.53
C GLU A 55 -4.32 16.34 1.26
N VAL A 56 -4.56 15.63 0.17
CA VAL A 56 -4.87 16.22 -1.14
C VAL A 56 -6.16 15.58 -1.66
N PRO A 57 -7.21 16.35 -1.99
CA PRO A 57 -8.41 15.78 -2.59
C PRO A 57 -8.10 15.22 -3.98
N ILE A 58 -8.59 14.01 -4.28
CA ILE A 58 -8.46 13.37 -5.59
C ILE A 58 -9.82 12.86 -6.05
N SER A 59 -10.02 12.76 -7.36
CA SER A 59 -11.25 12.16 -7.89
C SER A 59 -11.25 10.65 -7.69
N LYS A 60 -12.40 10.10 -7.31
CA LYS A 60 -12.60 8.66 -7.22
C LYS A 60 -12.31 8.01 -8.58
N PRO A 61 -11.52 6.92 -8.65
CA PRO A 61 -11.24 6.26 -9.91
C PRO A 61 -12.50 5.64 -10.50
N THR A 62 -12.61 5.71 -11.83
CA THR A 62 -13.76 5.17 -12.60
C THR A 62 -13.69 3.65 -12.77
N SER A 63 -12.55 3.03 -12.46
CA SER A 63 -12.34 1.59 -12.53
C SER A 63 -11.53 1.08 -11.32
N VAL A 64 -11.75 -0.18 -10.96
CA VAL A 64 -10.98 -0.87 -9.92
C VAL A 64 -9.55 -1.04 -10.41
N GLN A 65 -8.62 -0.35 -9.76
CA GLN A 65 -7.19 -0.57 -9.97
C GLN A 65 -6.76 -1.77 -9.15
N VAL A 66 -6.31 -2.83 -9.82
CA VAL A 66 -5.65 -3.95 -9.13
C VAL A 66 -4.33 -3.45 -8.52
N PRO A 67 -3.94 -3.97 -7.33
CA PRO A 67 -2.70 -3.55 -6.71
C PRO A 67 -1.49 -3.77 -7.62
N PHE A 68 -0.41 -3.07 -7.28
CA PHE A 68 0.82 -2.70 -8.03
C PHE A 68 1.65 -3.84 -8.68
N TYR A 69 1.09 -5.04 -8.77
CA TYR A 69 1.73 -6.24 -9.28
C TYR A 69 1.52 -6.45 -10.78
N SER A 70 0.72 -5.61 -11.45
CA SER A 70 0.37 -5.78 -12.88
C SER A 70 1.57 -5.76 -13.83
N ARG A 71 2.71 -5.19 -13.41
CA ARG A 71 3.96 -5.10 -14.19
C ARG A 71 5.02 -6.12 -13.78
N ILE A 72 4.78 -6.92 -12.74
CA ILE A 72 5.75 -7.89 -12.22
C ILE A 72 5.38 -9.26 -12.78
N GLY A 73 6.17 -9.78 -13.73
CA GLY A 73 5.91 -11.10 -14.33
C GLY A 73 6.41 -12.26 -13.46
N GLY A 74 5.88 -13.48 -13.68
CA GLY A 74 6.49 -14.73 -13.22
C GLY A 74 6.08 -15.25 -11.83
N TYR A 75 5.15 -14.60 -11.14
CA TYR A 75 4.60 -15.12 -9.87
C TYR A 75 3.44 -16.11 -10.13
N LYS A 76 3.25 -17.09 -9.24
CA LYS A 76 2.15 -18.05 -9.35
C LYS A 76 0.80 -17.33 -9.19
N SER A 77 -0.10 -17.50 -10.16
CA SER A 77 -1.47 -16.95 -10.16
C SER A 77 -2.24 -17.24 -8.88
N ASN A 78 -2.01 -18.40 -8.25
CA ASN A 78 -2.69 -18.82 -7.02
C ASN A 78 -2.24 -18.06 -5.76
N PHE A 79 -1.12 -17.33 -5.80
CA PHE A 79 -0.76 -16.39 -4.71
C PHE A 79 -1.69 -15.17 -4.72
N PHE A 80 -2.23 -14.86 -5.89
CA PHE A 80 -3.03 -13.69 -6.20
C PHE A 80 -4.39 -14.09 -6.76
N ASP A 81 -5.04 -15.06 -6.11
CA ASP A 81 -6.44 -15.38 -6.42
C ASP A 81 -7.32 -14.24 -5.91
N PHE A 82 -7.23 -13.10 -6.60
CA PHE A 82 -7.96 -11.87 -6.34
C PHE A 82 -9.48 -12.04 -6.61
N ASN A 83 -9.90 -13.19 -7.15
CA ASN A 83 -11.25 -13.40 -7.67
C ASN A 83 -12.32 -13.73 -6.62
N SER A 84 -12.00 -13.98 -5.34
CA SER A 84 -13.00 -14.66 -4.51
C SER A 84 -13.85 -13.79 -3.58
N GLN A 85 -13.51 -12.55 -3.15
CA GLN A 85 -14.49 -11.76 -2.35
C GLN A 85 -14.24 -10.28 -1.98
N GLU A 86 -13.04 -9.67 -2.00
CA GLU A 86 -12.84 -8.40 -1.24
C GLU A 86 -11.97 -7.29 -1.90
N ILE A 87 -11.91 -7.19 -3.23
CA ILE A 87 -11.13 -6.11 -3.90
C ILE A 87 -11.64 -4.68 -3.55
N GLY A 88 -12.85 -4.53 -3.00
CA GLY A 88 -13.42 -3.22 -2.67
C GLY A 88 -12.74 -2.46 -1.54
N ASN A 89 -11.95 -3.10 -0.67
CA ASN A 89 -11.64 -2.53 0.64
C ASN A 89 -10.17 -2.14 0.90
N TYR A 90 -9.33 -2.06 -0.13
CA TYR A 90 -7.95 -1.56 0.05
C TYR A 90 -7.90 -0.14 0.59
N TYR A 91 -8.85 0.71 0.23
CA TYR A 91 -8.94 2.05 0.79
C TYR A 91 -9.14 2.01 2.31
N ARG A 92 -10.06 1.20 2.85
CA ARG A 92 -10.20 1.10 4.31
C ARG A 92 -9.02 0.39 4.95
N TYR A 93 -8.39 -0.57 4.27
CA TYR A 93 -7.19 -1.22 4.80
C TYR A 93 -6.08 -0.20 5.03
N TYR A 94 -5.75 0.60 4.01
CA TYR A 94 -4.70 1.59 4.11
C TYR A 94 -5.08 2.79 4.99
N ASP A 95 -6.35 3.20 4.98
CA ASP A 95 -6.88 4.20 5.92
C ASP A 95 -6.71 3.72 7.38
N ALA A 96 -7.10 2.49 7.68
CA ALA A 96 -6.86 1.90 8.99
C ALA A 96 -5.36 1.79 9.30
N LEU A 97 -4.54 1.38 8.33
CA LEU A 97 -3.09 1.26 8.49
C LEU A 97 -2.44 2.61 8.84
N ILE A 98 -2.91 3.71 8.24
CA ILE A 98 -2.44 5.07 8.55
C ILE A 98 -2.93 5.52 9.92
N ASN A 99 -4.18 5.21 10.29
CA ASN A 99 -4.81 5.68 11.52
C ASN A 99 -4.62 4.75 12.74
N LEU A 100 -3.87 3.65 12.60
CA LEU A 100 -3.56 2.75 13.71
C LEU A 100 -2.92 3.53 14.88
N PRO A 101 -3.43 3.37 16.13
CA PRO A 101 -2.85 4.01 17.31
C PRO A 101 -1.36 3.71 17.42
N LYS A 102 -0.56 4.73 17.71
CA LYS A 102 0.86 4.53 18.00
C LYS A 102 0.96 3.87 19.37
N VAL A 103 1.68 2.74 19.44
CA VAL A 103 2.08 2.18 20.74
C VAL A 103 3.01 3.20 21.37
N GLN A 104 2.64 3.73 22.54
CA GLN A 104 3.47 4.64 23.33
C GLN A 104 4.74 3.93 23.82
#